data_AF-U1PI81-F1
#
_entry.id   AF-U1PI81-F1
#
_cell.length_a   1.000
_cell.length_b   1.000
_cell.length_c   1.000
_cell.angle_alpha   90.00
_cell.angle_beta   90.00
_cell.angle_gamma   90.00
#
_symmetry.space_group_name_H-M   'P 1'
#
loop_
_entity.id
_entity.type
_entity.pdbx_description
1 polymer ?
#
loop_
_entity_poly.entity_id
_entity_poly.type
_entity_poly.pdbx_seq_one_letter_code
_entity_poly.pdbx_strand_id
1 'polypeptide(L)'
;MKNINIDNSSSPQHLPAAHTTTGNQQTSSFAQPDDRFSVTLCGVGVDAETRCTHWAGPSDVIALRFGCCEVFSPCYSCHLAVVAHAQTAQVSRSVSSTSATATTTATSSKSRCHTESAVSGHQSIREQTVQSQIDPWPAERFDDPAVLCGVCRTTLSARAYLNTAAMCPACGAAFNPGCRQHHGLYFGTDTECVGDNVHKSNTDCR
;
A
#
# COMPACT_ATOMS: atom_id res chain seq x y z
N MET A 1 0.69 16.29 71.70
CA MET A 1 1.95 15.66 71.22
C MET A 1 1.66 14.77 70.02
N LYS A 2 2.39 15.01 68.92
CA LYS A 2 2.65 14.16 67.73
C LYS A 2 1.55 13.95 66.67
N ASN A 3 1.77 14.62 65.54
CA ASN A 3 1.26 14.40 64.18
C ASN A 3 1.55 12.98 63.64
N ILE A 4 0.72 12.51 62.70
CA ILE A 4 1.15 12.13 61.35
C ILE A 4 -0.01 12.25 60.33
N ASN A 5 0.25 13.01 59.26
CA ASN A 5 -0.53 13.12 58.02
C ASN A 5 -0.40 11.85 57.19
N ILE A 6 -1.48 11.43 56.51
CA ILE A 6 -1.39 10.81 55.19
C ILE A 6 -2.45 11.44 54.29
N ASP A 7 -1.98 12.30 53.39
CA ASP A 7 -2.69 12.83 52.22
C ASP A 7 -3.17 11.68 51.32
N ASN A 8 -4.45 11.68 50.96
CA ASN A 8 -4.98 10.83 49.89
C ASN A 8 -5.01 11.63 48.59
N SER A 9 -3.91 11.54 47.86
CA SER A 9 -3.67 12.18 46.57
C SER A 9 -4.50 11.55 45.44
N SER A 10 -5.29 12.38 44.77
CA SER A 10 -5.40 12.48 43.31
C SER A 10 -5.60 11.20 42.48
N SER A 11 -6.85 10.93 42.08
CA SER A 11 -7.16 10.17 40.85
C SER A 11 -7.70 11.13 39.79
N PRO A 12 -7.01 11.35 38.65
CA PRO A 12 -7.61 12.07 37.53
C PRO A 12 -8.55 11.12 36.78
N GLN A 13 -9.84 11.46 36.76
CA GLN A 13 -10.84 10.86 35.90
C GLN A 13 -10.40 11.07 34.44
N HIS A 14 -10.13 9.97 33.73
CA HIS A 14 -9.80 9.97 32.32
C HIS A 14 -11.09 10.24 31.51
N LEU A 15 -11.26 11.48 31.08
CA LEU A 15 -12.29 11.86 30.10
C LEU A 15 -11.85 11.38 28.70
N PRO A 16 -12.73 10.76 27.89
CA PRO A 16 -12.41 10.51 26.49
C PRO A 16 -12.30 11.83 25.74
N ALA A 17 -11.18 12.03 25.05
CA ALA A 17 -10.98 13.20 24.21
C ALA A 17 -12.06 13.24 23.13
N ALA A 18 -12.88 14.30 23.14
CA ALA A 18 -13.68 14.67 22.00
C ALA A 18 -12.74 15.00 20.84
N HIS A 19 -12.71 14.14 19.83
CA HIS A 19 -11.92 14.35 18.62
C HIS A 19 -12.56 15.45 17.78
N THR A 20 -12.11 16.68 17.96
CA THR A 20 -12.41 17.79 17.04
C THR A 20 -11.53 17.64 15.80
N THR A 21 -12.01 16.91 14.79
CA THR A 21 -11.30 16.63 13.52
C THR A 21 -11.29 17.82 12.56
N THR A 22 -10.78 18.98 12.97
CA THR A 22 -10.70 20.14 12.06
C THR A 22 -9.38 20.87 12.22
N GLY A 23 -8.42 20.61 11.32
CA GLY A 23 -7.30 21.52 11.10
C GLY A 23 -5.91 20.97 10.75
N ASN A 24 -5.70 19.67 10.43
CA ASN A 24 -4.34 19.18 10.12
C ASN A 24 -4.28 18.03 9.09
N GLN A 25 -5.24 17.93 8.17
CA GLN A 25 -5.20 16.96 7.07
C GLN A 25 -4.43 17.57 5.89
N GLN A 26 -3.45 16.85 5.35
CA GLN A 26 -2.64 17.31 4.23
C GLN A 26 -2.60 16.23 3.13
N THR A 27 -2.86 16.63 1.89
CA THR A 27 -2.65 15.77 0.71
C THR A 27 -1.22 16.00 0.22
N SER A 28 -0.40 14.96 0.25
CA SER A 28 0.93 14.95 -0.38
C SER A 28 0.85 14.17 -1.70
N SER A 29 0.70 14.90 -2.81
CA SER A 29 0.65 14.35 -4.18
C SER A 29 2.02 14.18 -4.83
N PHE A 30 3.06 14.67 -4.18
CA PHE A 30 4.45 14.39 -4.52
C PHE A 30 5.04 13.56 -3.38
N ALA A 31 6.05 12.74 -3.68
CA ALA A 31 6.90 12.09 -2.68
C ALA A 31 7.72 13.11 -1.87
N GLN A 32 7.04 14.09 -1.29
CA GLN A 32 7.56 15.00 -0.30
C GLN A 32 7.34 14.31 1.04
N PRO A 33 8.41 14.04 1.80
CA PRO A 33 8.29 13.65 3.19
C PRO A 33 7.37 14.63 3.88
N ASP A 34 6.34 14.12 4.53
CA ASP A 34 5.58 14.91 5.46
C ASP A 34 6.42 14.99 6.74
N ASP A 35 6.95 16.18 7.06
CA ASP A 35 7.88 16.42 8.18
C ASP A 35 7.34 15.96 9.55
N ARG A 36 6.04 15.65 9.66
CA ARG A 36 5.41 15.07 10.84
C ARG A 36 5.80 13.60 11.07
N PHE A 37 6.42 12.97 10.08
CA PHE A 37 6.79 11.56 10.07
C PHE A 37 8.27 11.39 9.71
N SER A 38 8.95 10.46 10.39
CA SER A 38 10.36 10.13 10.12
C SER A 38 10.55 9.24 8.87
N VAL A 39 9.48 8.95 8.13
CA VAL A 39 9.46 8.10 6.93
C VAL A 39 8.84 8.85 5.76
N THR A 40 9.19 8.44 4.54
CA THR A 40 8.51 8.93 3.34
C THR A 40 7.07 8.43 3.34
N LEU A 41 6.12 9.34 3.55
CA LEU A 41 4.69 9.04 3.62
C LEU A 41 3.92 9.89 2.60
N CYS A 42 3.06 9.24 1.81
CA CYS A 42 2.19 9.91 0.85
C CYS A 42 0.73 9.45 0.98
N GLY A 43 -0.21 10.36 0.75
CA GLY A 43 -1.63 10.03 0.68
C GLY A 43 -2.53 11.24 0.47
N VAL A 44 -3.83 10.97 0.39
CA VAL A 44 -4.88 11.99 0.20
C VAL A 44 -5.50 12.34 1.54
N GLY A 45 -5.42 13.62 1.93
CA GLY A 45 -6.02 14.13 3.17
C GLY A 45 -5.48 13.43 4.42
N VAL A 46 -4.17 13.21 4.51
CA VAL A 46 -3.58 12.45 5.62
C VAL A 46 -3.50 13.33 6.88
N ASP A 47 -4.13 12.88 7.97
CA ASP A 47 -4.07 13.54 9.26
C ASP A 47 -2.78 13.20 10.02
N ALA A 48 -2.62 13.83 11.19
CA ALA A 48 -1.46 13.63 12.03
C ALA A 48 -1.38 12.22 12.64
N GLU A 49 -2.37 11.34 12.50
CA GLU A 49 -2.34 9.95 12.96
C GLU A 49 -2.52 8.97 11.79
N THR A 50 -2.14 9.39 10.59
CA THR A 50 -2.19 8.63 9.31
C THR A 50 -3.58 8.28 8.79
N ARG A 51 -4.66 8.79 9.37
CA ARG A 51 -6.00 8.64 8.76
C ARG A 51 -6.05 9.40 7.45
N CYS A 52 -6.82 8.92 6.49
CA CYS A 52 -6.90 9.53 5.17
C CYS A 52 -8.36 9.75 4.75
N THR A 53 -8.58 10.46 3.65
CA THR A 53 -9.94 10.68 3.11
C THR A 53 -10.68 9.38 2.80
N HIS A 54 -9.96 8.29 2.53
CA HIS A 54 -10.58 6.98 2.24
C HIS A 54 -11.00 6.25 3.53
N TRP A 55 -10.18 6.32 4.59
CA TRP A 55 -10.37 5.60 5.84
C TRP A 55 -9.95 6.50 7.00
N ALA A 56 -10.93 6.93 7.80
CA ALA A 56 -10.75 7.88 8.89
C ALA A 56 -11.47 7.46 10.19
N GLY A 57 -11.73 6.17 10.35
CA GLY A 57 -12.16 5.60 11.61
C GLY A 57 -11.10 5.78 12.71
N PRO A 58 -11.50 5.65 13.98
CA PRO A 58 -10.61 5.90 15.12
C PRO A 58 -9.38 4.97 15.13
N SER A 59 -9.51 3.78 14.55
CA SER A 59 -8.45 2.76 14.47
C SER A 59 -7.72 2.71 13.11
N ASP A 60 -8.05 3.60 12.16
CA ASP A 60 -7.37 3.70 10.85
C ASP A 60 -6.05 4.49 10.97
N VAL A 61 -5.26 4.11 11.97
CA VAL A 61 -4.07 4.83 12.43
C VAL A 61 -2.78 4.11 12.05
N ILE A 62 -2.76 3.51 10.86
CA ILE A 62 -1.55 2.88 10.31
C ILE A 62 -1.24 3.43 8.92
N ALA A 63 0.04 3.37 8.54
CA ALA A 63 0.47 3.47 7.16
C ALA A 63 1.31 2.25 6.79
N LEU A 64 1.16 1.76 5.56
CA LEU A 64 1.76 0.53 5.06
C LEU A 64 2.81 0.87 4.01
N ARG A 65 3.94 0.19 4.07
CA ARG A 65 5.05 0.33 3.12
C ARG A 65 4.85 -0.63 1.94
N PHE A 66 4.91 -0.11 0.72
CA PHE A 66 4.71 -0.91 -0.48
C PHE A 66 6.05 -1.36 -1.11
N GLY A 67 6.12 -2.60 -1.57
CA GLY A 67 7.34 -3.21 -2.11
C GLY A 67 7.81 -2.59 -3.43
N CYS A 68 6.89 -2.03 -4.22
CA CYS A 68 7.20 -1.42 -5.51
C CYS A 68 8.00 -0.09 -5.41
N CYS A 69 7.97 0.57 -4.25
CA CYS A 69 8.57 1.91 -4.11
C CYS A 69 9.08 2.28 -2.73
N GLU A 70 8.93 1.41 -1.73
CA GLU A 70 9.34 1.64 -0.33
C GLU A 70 8.64 2.82 0.37
N VAL A 71 7.62 3.44 -0.26
CA VAL A 71 6.84 4.57 0.30
C VAL A 71 5.75 4.05 1.21
N PHE A 72 5.53 4.75 2.33
CA PHE A 72 4.39 4.51 3.21
C PHE A 72 3.13 5.20 2.67
N SER A 73 2.01 4.49 2.63
CA SER A 73 0.69 5.09 2.40
C SER A 73 -0.34 4.53 3.38
N PRO A 74 -1.30 5.34 3.88
CA PRO A 74 -2.36 4.88 4.79
C PRO A 74 -3.17 3.69 4.28
N CYS A 75 -3.37 3.61 2.96
CA CYS A 75 -4.08 2.53 2.30
C CYS A 75 -3.66 2.39 0.84
N TYR A 76 -4.05 1.29 0.20
CA TYR A 76 -3.79 1.04 -1.22
C TYR A 76 -4.38 2.13 -2.14
N SER A 77 -5.56 2.68 -1.80
CA SER A 77 -6.19 3.74 -2.59
C SER A 77 -5.38 5.04 -2.55
N CYS A 78 -4.78 5.36 -1.40
CA CYS A 78 -3.82 6.47 -1.30
C CYS A 78 -2.62 6.21 -2.21
N HIS A 79 -2.03 5.02 -2.16
CA HIS A 79 -0.88 4.66 -3.02
C HIS A 79 -1.19 4.87 -4.52
N LEU A 80 -2.30 4.31 -5.00
CA LEU A 80 -2.74 4.47 -6.39
C LEU A 80 -2.98 5.94 -6.77
N ALA A 81 -3.50 6.74 -5.82
CA ALA A 81 -3.89 8.11 -6.08
C ALA A 81 -2.72 9.09 -6.12
N VAL A 82 -1.60 8.81 -5.44
CA VAL A 82 -0.52 9.81 -5.26
C VAL A 82 0.87 9.34 -5.66
N VAL A 83 1.11 8.03 -5.82
CA VAL A 83 2.44 7.52 -6.14
C VAL A 83 2.59 7.38 -7.66
N ALA A 84 3.59 8.06 -8.22
CA ALA A 84 3.72 8.29 -9.66
C ALA A 84 3.73 7.01 -10.52
N HIS A 85 4.42 5.96 -10.08
CA HIS A 85 4.45 4.69 -10.82
C HIS A 85 3.06 4.03 -10.85
N ALA A 86 2.27 4.21 -9.78
CA ALA A 86 0.92 3.69 -9.68
C ALA A 86 -0.09 4.49 -10.53
N GLN A 87 0.10 5.81 -10.64
CA GLN A 87 -0.71 6.71 -11.48
C GLN A 87 -0.49 6.48 -12.98
N THR A 88 0.74 6.18 -13.40
CA THR A 88 1.10 6.03 -14.83
C THR A 88 0.31 4.92 -15.51
N ALA A 89 -0.02 3.85 -14.78
CA ALA A 89 -0.84 2.75 -15.28
C ALA A 89 -2.36 3.06 -15.33
N GLN A 90 -2.84 4.16 -14.73
CA GLN A 90 -4.24 4.59 -14.84
C GLN A 90 -4.48 5.57 -16.00
N VAL A 91 -3.50 6.41 -16.34
CA VAL A 91 -3.62 7.41 -17.42
C VAL A 91 -3.70 6.75 -18.80
N SER A 92 -3.07 5.58 -18.99
CA SER A 92 -3.10 4.81 -20.25
C SER A 92 -4.49 4.25 -20.61
N ARG A 93 -5.45 4.22 -19.68
CA ARG A 93 -6.84 3.81 -19.92
C ARG A 93 -7.80 4.96 -20.22
N SER A 94 -7.38 6.22 -20.01
CA SER A 94 -8.26 7.40 -20.08
C SER A 94 -8.08 8.21 -21.36
N VAL A 95 -7.01 7.98 -22.14
CA VAL A 95 -6.70 8.71 -23.37
C VAL A 95 -7.17 7.97 -24.63
N SER A 96 -8.44 7.58 -24.66
CA SER A 96 -9.12 7.16 -25.89
C SER A 96 -10.48 7.87 -26.00
N SER A 97 -10.47 9.18 -26.18
CA SER A 97 -11.61 9.89 -26.76
C SER A 97 -11.17 11.14 -27.53
N THR A 98 -11.10 10.93 -28.86
CA THR A 98 -11.35 11.85 -29.97
C THR A 98 -10.56 13.15 -30.12
N SER A 99 -9.69 13.17 -31.14
CA SER A 99 -9.80 14.14 -32.24
C SER A 99 -9.13 13.59 -33.51
N ALA A 100 -9.93 13.15 -34.48
CA ALA A 100 -9.48 12.88 -35.84
C ALA A 100 -10.45 13.57 -36.80
N THR A 101 -10.02 14.72 -37.33
CA THR A 101 -10.69 15.42 -38.43
C THR A 101 -10.15 14.89 -39.76
N ALA A 102 -11.08 14.70 -40.69
CA ALA A 102 -10.99 14.04 -42.00
C ALA A 102 -9.83 14.45 -42.92
N THR A 103 -9.48 13.59 -43.89
CA THR A 103 -9.94 13.72 -45.30
C THR A 103 -9.30 12.66 -46.22
N THR A 104 -10.17 12.07 -47.04
CA THR A 104 -9.98 11.11 -48.14
C THR A 104 -9.01 11.61 -49.23
N THR A 105 -8.32 10.70 -49.95
CA THR A 105 -8.34 10.56 -51.44
C THR A 105 -7.48 9.35 -51.88
N ALA A 106 -8.00 8.59 -52.84
CA ALA A 106 -7.42 7.38 -53.45
C ALA A 106 -6.47 7.68 -54.64
N THR A 107 -5.60 6.73 -55.04
CA THR A 107 -5.71 5.84 -56.22
C THR A 107 -4.33 5.34 -56.75
N SER A 108 -4.23 4.00 -56.95
CA SER A 108 -3.53 3.22 -58.01
C SER A 108 -2.02 3.34 -58.31
N SER A 109 -1.26 2.23 -58.15
CA SER A 109 -0.94 1.27 -59.24
C SER A 109 0.25 0.33 -58.95
N LYS A 110 0.00 -0.98 -59.11
CA LYS A 110 0.84 -2.12 -59.58
C LYS A 110 2.35 -2.15 -59.28
N SER A 111 2.85 -3.27 -58.71
CA SER A 111 3.70 -4.24 -59.43
C SER A 111 4.16 -5.42 -58.56
N ARG A 112 3.93 -6.62 -59.12
CA ARG A 112 4.67 -7.91 -59.03
C ARG A 112 4.76 -8.74 -57.75
N CYS A 113 4.44 -10.01 -58.03
CA CYS A 113 4.63 -11.23 -57.29
C CYS A 113 6.11 -11.57 -57.13
N HIS A 114 6.52 -11.98 -55.93
CA HIS A 114 7.54 -13.00 -55.74
C HIS A 114 7.17 -13.89 -54.54
N THR A 115 7.50 -15.16 -54.72
CA THR A 115 7.28 -16.32 -53.87
C THR A 115 8.51 -16.54 -52.98
N GLU A 116 8.30 -16.74 -51.68
CA GLU A 116 9.23 -17.43 -50.76
C GLU A 116 8.46 -17.76 -49.48
N SER A 117 8.10 -19.04 -49.27
CA SER A 117 8.88 -20.04 -48.54
C SER A 117 9.10 -19.72 -47.07
N ALA A 118 8.25 -20.37 -46.26
CA ALA A 118 8.55 -20.99 -44.98
C ALA A 118 9.47 -20.23 -44.00
N VAL A 119 8.82 -19.62 -43.01
CA VAL A 119 9.17 -19.84 -41.61
C VAL A 119 7.87 -19.74 -40.79
N SER A 120 7.26 -20.90 -40.52
CA SER A 120 6.27 -21.02 -39.45
C SER A 120 7.03 -20.97 -38.12
N GLY A 121 7.47 -19.77 -37.74
CA GLY A 121 7.86 -19.50 -36.38
C GLY A 121 6.58 -19.30 -35.59
N HIS A 122 6.11 -20.35 -34.92
CA HIS A 122 5.25 -20.17 -33.76
C HIS A 122 6.08 -19.45 -32.70
N GLN A 123 6.14 -18.11 -32.79
CA GLN A 123 6.60 -17.30 -31.68
C GLN A 123 5.58 -17.51 -30.57
N SER A 124 5.99 -18.35 -29.62
CA SER A 124 5.47 -18.41 -28.26
C SER A 124 5.06 -17.00 -27.86
N ILE A 125 3.75 -16.80 -27.66
CA ILE A 125 3.19 -15.60 -27.06
C ILE A 125 3.91 -15.49 -25.72
N ARG A 126 4.92 -14.64 -25.65
CA ARG A 126 5.61 -14.33 -24.40
C ARG A 126 4.54 -13.79 -23.48
N GLU A 127 4.17 -14.60 -22.50
CA GLU A 127 3.61 -14.25 -21.21
C GLU A 127 3.68 -12.74 -21.01
N GLN A 128 2.61 -12.04 -21.38
CA GLN A 128 2.47 -10.62 -21.08
C GLN A 128 2.06 -10.57 -19.61
N THR A 129 3.05 -10.77 -18.74
CA THR A 129 2.89 -10.65 -17.30
C THR A 129 2.43 -9.23 -17.02
N VAL A 130 1.14 -9.11 -16.71
CA VAL A 130 0.46 -7.87 -16.39
C VAL A 130 1.16 -7.28 -15.16
N GLN A 131 1.88 -6.18 -15.35
CA GLN A 131 2.55 -5.44 -14.27
C GLN A 131 1.50 -4.99 -13.25
N SER A 132 1.58 -5.54 -12.04
CA SER A 132 0.78 -5.11 -10.90
C SER A 132 1.08 -3.64 -10.58
N GLN A 133 0.04 -2.84 -10.35
CA GLN A 133 0.19 -1.41 -9.98
C GLN A 133 0.58 -1.24 -8.49
N ILE A 134 0.63 -2.34 -7.75
CA ILE A 134 0.91 -2.42 -6.32
C ILE A 134 1.67 -3.72 -6.13
N ASP A 135 2.89 -3.62 -5.62
CA ASP A 135 3.62 -4.79 -5.15
C ASP A 135 3.53 -4.84 -3.62
N PRO A 136 3.07 -5.96 -3.05
CA PRO A 136 3.02 -6.11 -1.60
C PRO A 136 4.43 -6.11 -1.01
N TRP A 137 4.53 -5.85 0.29
CA TRP A 137 5.80 -5.93 1.02
C TRP A 137 6.34 -7.37 0.94
N PRO A 138 7.57 -7.58 0.43
CA PRO A 138 8.08 -8.93 0.12
C PRO A 138 8.28 -9.77 1.39
N ALA A 139 7.98 -11.06 1.30
CA ALA A 139 8.00 -12.00 2.43
C ALA A 139 9.40 -12.14 3.04
N GLU A 140 10.41 -12.10 2.19
CA GLU A 140 11.83 -12.18 2.54
C GLU A 140 12.29 -10.98 3.40
N ARG A 141 11.51 -9.90 3.43
CA ARG A 141 11.78 -8.67 4.19
C ARG A 141 10.78 -8.45 5.32
N PHE A 142 10.12 -9.50 5.81
CA PHE A 142 9.14 -9.38 6.89
C PHE A 142 9.70 -8.90 8.23
N ASP A 143 11.02 -8.92 8.40
CA ASP A 143 11.71 -8.37 9.57
C ASP A 143 12.09 -6.89 9.42
N ASP A 144 12.02 -6.33 8.21
CA ASP A 144 12.26 -4.91 7.95
C ASP A 144 11.02 -4.06 8.30
N PRO A 145 11.19 -2.74 8.57
CA PRO A 145 10.08 -1.81 8.77
C PRO A 145 9.08 -1.80 7.60
N ALA A 146 7.83 -2.15 7.91
CA ALA A 146 6.76 -2.29 6.92
C ALA A 146 5.45 -1.57 7.30
N VAL A 147 5.23 -1.33 8.61
CA VAL A 147 4.01 -0.67 9.11
C VAL A 147 4.39 0.47 10.04
N LEU A 148 3.82 1.64 9.83
CA LEU A 148 3.97 2.80 10.71
C LEU A 148 2.73 2.94 11.58
N CYS A 149 2.90 3.08 12.89
CA CYS A 149 1.83 3.49 13.79
C CYS A 149 1.65 5.02 13.72
N GLY A 150 0.46 5.47 13.33
CA GLY A 150 0.08 6.88 13.30
C GLY A 150 0.02 7.53 14.68
N VAL A 151 -0.25 6.79 15.76
CA VAL A 151 -0.34 7.38 17.11
C VAL A 151 1.03 7.67 17.71
N CYS A 152 1.93 6.67 17.73
CA CYS A 152 3.23 6.80 18.40
C CYS A 152 4.44 6.87 17.47
N ARG A 153 4.23 6.84 16.15
CA ARG A 153 5.29 6.87 15.11
C ARG A 153 6.23 5.66 15.08
N THR A 154 6.03 4.68 15.94
CA THR A 154 6.82 3.45 15.90
C THR A 154 6.59 2.73 14.57
N THR A 155 7.68 2.38 13.89
CA THR A 155 7.65 1.46 12.77
C THR A 155 7.76 0.02 13.27
N LEU A 156 6.90 -0.84 12.77
CA LEU A 156 6.84 -2.27 13.04
C LEU A 156 7.29 -3.01 11.78
N SER A 157 7.93 -4.16 11.99
CA SER A 157 8.11 -5.11 10.91
C SER A 157 6.77 -5.74 10.50
N ALA A 158 6.69 -6.29 9.28
CA ALA A 158 5.48 -6.99 8.85
C ALA A 158 5.16 -8.15 9.82
N ARG A 159 6.18 -8.92 10.20
CA ARG A 159 6.03 -10.01 11.18
C ARG A 159 5.52 -9.52 12.52
N ALA A 160 6.05 -8.41 13.05
CA ALA A 160 5.58 -7.85 14.30
C ALA A 160 4.10 -7.44 14.20
N TYR A 161 3.74 -6.68 13.16
CA TYR A 161 2.37 -6.23 12.93
C TYR A 161 1.36 -7.39 12.82
N LEU A 162 1.68 -8.40 12.01
CA LEU A 162 0.83 -9.59 11.79
C LEU A 162 0.59 -10.38 13.08
N ASN A 163 1.53 -10.35 14.02
CA ASN A 163 1.44 -11.03 15.33
C ASN A 163 0.84 -10.17 16.46
N THR A 164 0.45 -8.92 16.18
CA THR A 164 -0.27 -8.10 17.17
C THR A 164 -1.72 -8.55 17.33
N ALA A 165 -2.34 -8.30 18.47
CA ALA A 165 -3.79 -8.46 18.66
C ALA A 165 -4.60 -7.25 18.10
N ALA A 166 -4.23 -6.77 16.90
CA ALA A 166 -4.77 -5.53 16.30
C ALA A 166 -4.54 -4.29 17.20
N MET A 167 -3.36 -4.19 17.79
CA MET A 167 -2.94 -3.04 18.58
C MET A 167 -1.45 -2.78 18.40
N CYS A 168 -1.04 -1.53 18.57
CA CYS A 168 0.37 -1.18 18.57
C CYS A 168 1.06 -1.76 19.81
N PRO A 169 2.13 -2.56 19.68
CA PRO A 169 2.85 -3.12 20.83
C PRO A 169 3.64 -2.06 21.61
N ALA A 170 3.89 -0.88 21.00
CA ALA A 170 4.65 0.20 21.65
C ALA A 170 3.76 1.13 22.49
N CYS A 171 2.55 1.46 22.02
CA CYS A 171 1.68 2.45 22.67
C CYS A 171 0.27 1.96 23.01
N GLY A 172 -0.11 0.74 22.60
CA GLY A 172 -1.43 0.17 22.85
C GLY A 172 -2.57 0.74 21.98
N ALA A 173 -2.29 1.65 21.03
CA ALA A 173 -3.29 2.17 20.11
C ALA A 173 -3.98 1.03 19.34
N ALA A 174 -5.31 1.06 19.25
CA ALA A 174 -6.07 0.09 18.49
C ALA A 174 -5.83 0.27 16.99
N PHE A 175 -5.53 -0.83 16.30
CA PHE A 175 -5.50 -0.87 14.84
C PHE A 175 -6.82 -1.42 14.31
N ASN A 176 -7.19 -1.00 13.10
CA ASN A 176 -8.41 -1.50 12.47
C ASN A 176 -8.28 -3.02 12.22
N PRO A 177 -9.10 -3.87 12.88
CA PRO A 177 -9.02 -5.32 12.69
C PRO A 177 -9.43 -5.74 11.26
N GLY A 178 -10.20 -4.90 10.55
CA GLY A 178 -10.58 -5.10 9.15
C GLY A 178 -9.39 -5.06 8.18
N CYS A 179 -8.27 -4.43 8.56
CA CYS A 179 -7.03 -4.47 7.74
C CYS A 179 -6.54 -5.90 7.51
N ARG A 180 -6.86 -6.85 8.42
CA ARG A 180 -6.47 -8.26 8.29
C ARG A 180 -7.07 -8.98 7.09
N GLN A 181 -8.24 -8.54 6.65
CA GLN A 181 -8.92 -9.11 5.48
C GLN A 181 -8.18 -8.80 4.17
N HIS A 182 -7.25 -7.84 4.21
CA HIS A 182 -6.53 -7.34 3.04
C HIS A 182 -5.03 -7.66 3.09
N HIS A 183 -4.57 -8.58 3.95
CA HIS A 183 -3.15 -8.89 4.08
C HIS A 183 -2.49 -9.24 2.74
N GLY A 184 -3.16 -10.00 1.87
CA GLY A 184 -2.61 -10.35 0.56
C GLY A 184 -2.42 -9.19 -0.41
N LEU A 185 -2.99 -8.00 -0.12
CA LEU A 185 -2.72 -6.77 -0.87
C LEU A 185 -1.48 -6.03 -0.37
N TYR A 186 -1.05 -6.28 0.86
CA TYR A 186 -0.02 -5.50 1.55
C TYR A 186 1.23 -6.30 1.88
N PHE A 187 1.11 -7.62 2.02
CA PHE A 187 2.18 -8.51 2.42
C PHE A 187 2.22 -9.70 1.46
N GLY A 188 3.40 -9.94 0.88
CA GLY A 188 3.63 -11.05 -0.01
C GLY A 188 3.55 -12.36 0.76
N THR A 189 3.18 -13.43 0.07
CA THR A 189 3.43 -14.79 0.53
C THR A 189 4.81 -15.22 0.08
N ASP A 190 5.47 -16.09 0.84
CA ASP A 190 6.68 -16.80 0.38
C ASP A 190 6.35 -17.55 -0.92
N THR A 191 6.51 -16.88 -2.04
CA THR A 191 6.52 -17.53 -3.33
C THR A 191 7.98 -17.79 -3.55
N GLU A 192 8.41 -19.05 -3.48
CA GLU A 192 9.31 -19.68 -4.46
C GLU A 192 9.53 -21.16 -4.09
N CYS A 193 8.79 -22.04 -4.76
CA CYS A 193 9.21 -23.40 -5.10
C CYS A 193 8.54 -23.78 -6.43
N VAL A 194 8.89 -23.12 -7.54
CA VAL A 194 8.71 -23.75 -8.86
C VAL A 194 9.81 -24.80 -8.97
N GLY A 195 9.55 -25.95 -8.34
CA GLY A 195 10.27 -27.19 -8.56
C GLY A 195 9.28 -28.18 -9.17
N ASP A 196 9.68 -28.78 -10.29
CA ASP A 196 8.92 -29.80 -11.00
C ASP A 196 8.30 -30.84 -10.04
N ASN A 197 6.97 -30.88 -10.05
CA ASN A 197 6.11 -32.04 -9.77
C ASN A 197 6.61 -33.06 -8.72
N VAL A 198 6.42 -32.80 -7.42
CA VAL A 198 6.36 -33.88 -6.41
C VAL A 198 5.30 -33.57 -5.34
N HIS A 199 4.27 -34.42 -5.32
CA HIS A 199 3.39 -34.68 -4.19
C HIS A 199 4.16 -34.72 -2.85
N LYS A 200 3.85 -33.84 -1.89
CA LYS A 200 3.99 -34.12 -0.44
C LYS A 200 3.31 -33.08 0.45
N SER A 201 2.19 -33.52 1.01
CA SER A 201 1.69 -33.32 2.38
C SER A 201 1.91 -31.97 3.08
N ASN A 202 0.79 -31.27 3.20
CA ASN A 202 0.43 -30.29 4.22
C ASN A 202 0.70 -30.79 5.65
N THR A 203 1.83 -30.44 6.25
CA THR A 203 1.99 -30.23 7.71
C THR A 203 3.28 -29.45 7.97
N ASP A 204 3.22 -28.47 8.86
CA ASP A 204 4.32 -27.66 9.43
C ASP A 204 4.71 -26.37 8.69
N CYS A 205 3.94 -25.31 8.97
CA CYS A 205 4.46 -23.96 9.13
C CYS A 205 4.15 -23.53 10.58
N ARG A 206 5.21 -23.29 11.37
CA ARG A 206 5.18 -22.78 12.74
C ARG A 206 5.85 -21.41 12.78
#